data_AF-A0A951I3E2-F1
#
_entry.id   AF-A0A951I3E2-F1
#
_cell.length_a   1.000
_cell.length_b   1.000
_cell.length_c   1.000
_cell.angle_alpha   90.00
_cell.angle_beta   90.00
_cell.angle_gamma   90.00
#
_symmetry.space_group_name_H-M   'P 1'
#
loop_
_entity.id
_entity.type
_entity.pdbx_description
1 polymer ?
#
loop_
_entity_poly.entity_id
_entity_poly.type
_entity_poly.pdbx_seq_one_letter_code
_entity_poly.pdbx_strand_id
1 'polypeptide(L)'
;MRDKNGRRGAAVALLLLAAFALACGALKNLGSNSQADANKLVAEANSELKEIDRIADDNEEKMDALDKADKDGKSAEVKSLLEDLMKAIDDGLKHGETAADKLDKASKMNVDDKYKEYLSLKSQSLRKQIEAFKERKEAAKIMHDNYDSTDKTALAKAKDDFKKKNSNFKKLLGEAKDLSRKADDIARANPSIGKTS
;
A
#
# COMPACT_ATOMS: atom_id res chain seq x y z
N MET A 1 30.08 22.89 -9.01
CA MET A 1 30.63 21.70 -8.30
C MET A 1 29.52 21.12 -7.44
N ARG A 2 29.02 19.93 -7.76
CA ARG A 2 27.98 19.23 -6.97
C ARG A 2 28.22 17.74 -7.12
N ASP A 3 28.32 17.07 -5.98
CA ASP A 3 28.85 15.72 -5.80
C ASP A 3 28.24 14.66 -6.73
N LYS A 4 29.15 13.89 -7.34
CA LYS A 4 28.88 12.64 -8.05
C LYS A 4 29.04 11.49 -7.06
N ASN A 5 28.11 11.27 -6.15
CA ASN A 5 28.06 10.02 -5.38
C ASN A 5 26.66 9.80 -4.80
N GLY A 6 26.03 8.68 -5.19
CA GLY A 6 24.77 8.22 -4.60
C GLY A 6 23.53 8.32 -5.49
N ARG A 7 23.61 7.95 -6.78
CA ARG A 7 22.43 7.62 -7.59
C ARG A 7 21.84 6.30 -7.10
N ARG A 8 21.11 6.33 -6.00
CA ARG A 8 19.97 5.45 -5.78
C ARG A 8 18.77 6.30 -6.15
N GLY A 9 18.28 6.13 -7.38
CA GLY A 9 16.92 6.59 -7.71
C GLY A 9 16.03 6.05 -6.61
N ALA A 10 15.33 6.94 -5.92
CA ALA A 10 14.39 6.55 -4.89
C ALA A 10 13.18 5.97 -5.63
N ALA A 11 13.33 4.74 -6.14
CA ALA A 11 12.19 3.90 -6.49
C ALA A 11 11.38 3.79 -5.19
N VAL A 12 10.35 4.63 -5.08
CA VAL A 12 9.30 4.47 -4.09
C VAL A 12 8.50 3.29 -4.61
N ALA A 13 9.10 2.11 -4.50
CA ALA A 13 8.46 0.86 -4.81
C ALA A 13 7.22 0.81 -3.90
N LEU A 14 6.07 0.77 -4.55
CA LEU A 14 4.76 0.49 -3.96
C LEU A 14 4.77 -0.98 -3.51
N LEU A 15 5.77 -1.39 -2.70
CA LEU A 15 5.92 -2.71 -2.13
C LEU A 15 4.90 -2.84 -1.00
N LEU A 16 3.64 -2.99 -1.40
CA LEU A 16 2.54 -3.44 -0.58
C LEU A 16 2.74 -4.93 -0.29
N LEU A 17 3.73 -5.22 0.56
CA LEU A 17 3.85 -6.47 1.31
C LEU A 17 3.62 -7.76 0.49
N ALA A 18 4.72 -8.25 -0.10
CA ALA A 18 4.92 -9.66 -0.46
C ALA A 18 4.95 -10.60 0.78
N ALA A 19 3.93 -10.52 1.64
CA ALA A 19 3.73 -11.38 2.81
C ALA A 19 2.39 -12.14 2.76
N PHE A 20 1.67 -12.10 1.63
CA PHE A 20 0.43 -12.87 1.44
C PHE A 20 0.63 -14.16 0.61
N ALA A 21 1.87 -14.50 0.24
CA ALA A 21 2.19 -15.65 -0.61
C ALA A 21 2.07 -17.04 0.05
N LEU A 22 1.48 -17.15 1.25
CA LEU A 22 1.28 -18.44 1.93
C LEU A 22 -0.19 -18.64 2.25
N ALA A 23 -0.97 -19.18 1.31
CA ALA A 23 -2.09 -20.11 1.53
C ALA A 23 -3.03 -20.19 0.31
N CYS A 24 -2.60 -20.85 -0.77
CA CYS A 24 -3.55 -21.31 -1.81
C CYS A 24 -3.74 -22.84 -1.83
N GLY A 25 -3.04 -23.62 -0.98
CA GLY A 25 -3.02 -25.08 -1.09
C GLY A 25 -4.08 -25.85 -0.28
N ALA A 26 -4.66 -25.25 0.76
CA ALA A 26 -5.01 -26.06 1.93
C ALA A 26 -6.33 -25.71 2.65
N LEU A 27 -7.23 -25.01 1.97
CA LEU A 27 -8.50 -24.59 2.57
C LEU A 27 -9.60 -25.67 2.56
N LYS A 28 -9.26 -26.94 2.27
CA LYS A 28 -10.27 -27.98 2.04
C LYS A 28 -10.82 -28.68 3.29
N ASN A 29 -10.28 -28.48 4.49
CA ASN A 29 -10.62 -29.41 5.60
C ASN A 29 -10.54 -28.83 7.03
N LEU A 30 -11.27 -27.76 7.35
CA LEU A 30 -11.48 -27.36 8.76
C LEU A 30 -12.97 -27.16 9.07
N GLY A 31 -13.49 -28.09 9.88
CA GLY A 31 -14.88 -28.21 10.29
C GLY A 31 -15.37 -27.05 11.15
N SER A 32 -16.04 -26.10 10.51
CA SER A 32 -17.26 -25.39 10.93
C SER A 32 -17.60 -24.40 9.81
N ASN A 33 -18.89 -24.15 9.54
CA ASN A 33 -19.28 -23.21 8.47
C ASN A 33 -18.60 -21.83 8.65
N SER A 34 -18.45 -21.38 9.91
CA SER A 34 -17.84 -20.09 10.22
C SER A 34 -16.34 -20.01 9.88
N GLN A 35 -15.58 -21.10 10.01
CA GLN A 35 -14.16 -21.11 9.64
C GLN A 35 -13.98 -21.11 8.12
N ALA A 36 -14.80 -21.89 7.40
CA ALA A 36 -14.78 -21.92 5.94
C ALA A 36 -15.14 -20.56 5.33
N ASP A 37 -16.15 -19.88 5.88
CA ASP A 37 -16.56 -18.55 5.42
C ASP A 37 -15.49 -17.48 5.71
N ALA A 38 -14.88 -17.49 6.90
CA ALA A 38 -13.78 -16.58 7.22
C ALA A 38 -12.60 -16.77 6.25
N ASN A 39 -12.27 -18.02 5.95
CA ASN A 39 -11.22 -18.36 5.00
C ASN A 39 -11.55 -17.92 3.57
N LYS A 40 -12.82 -17.99 3.15
CA LYS A 40 -13.27 -17.46 1.86
C LYS A 40 -13.05 -15.95 1.78
N LEU A 41 -13.43 -15.20 2.82
CA LEU A 41 -13.20 -13.75 2.89
C LEU A 41 -11.70 -13.40 2.82
N VAL A 42 -10.85 -14.19 3.49
CA VAL A 42 -9.39 -14.02 3.40
C VAL A 42 -8.87 -14.30 1.99
N ALA A 43 -9.35 -15.35 1.33
CA ALA A 43 -8.96 -15.65 -0.05
C ALA A 43 -9.40 -14.53 -1.02
N GLU A 44 -10.60 -14.00 -0.85
CA GLU A 44 -11.09 -12.84 -1.61
C GLU A 44 -10.26 -11.58 -1.32
N ALA A 45 -9.89 -11.32 -0.06
CA ALA A 45 -9.00 -10.21 0.28
C ALA A 45 -7.64 -10.36 -0.40
N ASN A 46 -7.07 -11.57 -0.41
CA ASN A 46 -5.81 -11.84 -1.10
C ASN A 46 -5.91 -11.63 -2.61
N SER A 47 -7.07 -11.87 -3.22
CA SER A 47 -7.31 -11.55 -4.63
C SER A 47 -7.26 -10.04 -4.89
N GLU A 48 -7.85 -9.23 -4.01
CA GLU A 48 -7.75 -7.77 -4.12
C GLU A 48 -6.29 -7.30 -3.99
N LEU A 49 -5.53 -7.88 -3.06
CA LEU A 49 -4.12 -7.52 -2.86
C LEU A 49 -3.26 -7.87 -4.09
N LYS A 50 -3.55 -8.96 -4.79
CA LYS A 50 -2.89 -9.29 -6.07
C LYS A 50 -3.18 -8.26 -7.15
N GLU A 51 -4.39 -7.70 -7.21
CA GLU A 51 -4.66 -6.59 -8.13
C GLU A 51 -3.88 -5.34 -7.76
N ILE A 52 -3.67 -5.08 -6.47
CA ILE A 52 -2.81 -3.97 -6.04
C ILE A 52 -1.35 -4.20 -6.47
N ASP A 53 -0.82 -5.42 -6.31
CA ASP A 53 0.52 -5.78 -6.79
C ASP A 53 0.63 -5.57 -8.31
N ARG A 54 -0.37 -6.02 -9.07
CA ARG A 54 -0.42 -5.81 -10.53
C ARG A 54 -0.43 -4.32 -10.89
N ILE A 55 -1.22 -3.51 -10.19
CA ILE A 55 -1.24 -2.05 -10.38
C ILE A 55 0.13 -1.45 -10.05
N ALA A 56 0.79 -1.91 -8.99
CA ALA A 56 2.12 -1.41 -8.63
C ALA A 56 3.14 -1.72 -9.73
N ASP A 57 3.18 -2.97 -10.20
CA ASP A 57 4.09 -3.43 -11.25
C ASP A 57 3.86 -2.66 -12.57
N ASP A 58 2.59 -2.48 -12.98
CA ASP A 58 2.21 -1.74 -14.19
C ASP A 58 2.62 -0.25 -14.15
N ASN A 59 2.96 0.29 -12.96
CA ASN A 59 3.32 1.69 -12.77
C ASN A 59 4.77 1.90 -12.32
N GLU A 60 5.58 0.84 -12.20
CA GLU A 60 7.00 0.95 -11.83
C GLU A 60 7.78 1.76 -12.89
N GLU A 61 7.63 1.43 -14.17
CA GLU A 61 8.30 2.13 -15.27
C GLU A 61 7.87 3.61 -15.36
N LYS A 62 6.63 3.93 -14.96
CA LYS A 62 6.13 5.31 -14.96
C LYS A 62 6.77 6.17 -13.89
N MET A 63 7.17 5.57 -12.77
CA MET A 63 7.94 6.27 -11.74
C MET A 63 9.32 6.67 -12.27
N ASP A 64 10.00 5.78 -12.98
CA ASP A 64 11.28 6.09 -13.62
C ASP A 64 11.12 7.13 -14.73
N ALA A 65 10.05 7.04 -15.52
CA ALA A 65 9.71 8.04 -16.53
C ALA A 65 9.44 9.41 -15.92
N LEU A 66 8.71 9.47 -14.80
CA LEU A 66 8.43 10.72 -14.07
C LEU A 66 9.74 11.36 -13.60
N ASP A 67 10.60 10.56 -13.00
CA ASP A 67 11.90 10.99 -12.49
C ASP A 67 12.80 11.52 -13.60
N LYS A 68 12.70 10.96 -14.82
CA LYS A 68 13.41 11.43 -16.00
C LYS A 68 12.80 12.72 -16.54
N ALA A 69 11.49 12.78 -16.71
CA ALA A 69 10.77 13.94 -17.22
C ALA A 69 10.97 15.18 -16.32
N ASP A 70 11.00 14.99 -15.00
CA ASP A 70 11.30 16.04 -14.02
C ASP A 70 12.71 16.60 -14.21
N LYS A 71 13.71 15.72 -14.33
CA LYS A 71 15.12 16.11 -14.58
C LYS A 71 15.30 16.84 -15.92
N ASP A 72 14.57 16.41 -16.94
CA ASP A 72 14.61 16.99 -18.28
C ASP A 72 13.75 18.27 -18.40
N GLY A 73 13.05 18.69 -17.32
CA GLY A 73 12.21 19.89 -17.32
C GLY A 73 10.96 19.80 -18.19
N LYS A 74 10.51 18.58 -18.50
CA LYS A 74 9.38 18.34 -19.41
C LYS A 74 8.05 18.42 -18.69
N SER A 75 7.60 19.65 -18.44
CA SER A 75 6.40 19.90 -17.64
C SER A 75 5.15 19.11 -18.03
N ALA A 76 4.77 19.13 -19.31
CA ALA A 76 3.57 18.42 -19.77
C ALA A 76 3.65 16.90 -19.52
N GLU A 77 4.84 16.32 -19.71
CA GLU A 77 5.08 14.89 -19.46
C GLU A 77 5.02 14.59 -17.96
N VAL A 78 5.61 15.44 -17.12
CA VAL A 78 5.53 15.31 -15.65
C VAL A 78 4.10 15.35 -15.15
N LYS A 79 3.31 16.32 -15.61
CA LYS A 79 1.90 16.44 -15.19
C LYS A 79 1.08 15.23 -15.60
N SER A 80 1.22 14.77 -16.85
CA SER A 80 0.55 13.57 -17.34
C SER A 80 0.91 12.33 -16.51
N LEU A 81 2.19 12.14 -16.18
CA LEU A 81 2.65 11.00 -15.38
C LEU A 81 2.15 11.07 -13.93
N LEU A 82 2.07 12.27 -13.36
CA LEU A 82 1.49 12.48 -12.02
C LEU A 82 -0.02 12.18 -12.01
N GLU A 83 -0.77 12.57 -13.05
CA GLU A 83 -2.18 12.21 -13.18
C GLU A 83 -2.38 10.69 -13.25
N ASP A 84 -1.57 10.01 -14.05
CA ASP A 84 -1.65 8.55 -14.16
C ASP A 84 -1.27 7.84 -12.86
N LEU A 85 -0.27 8.35 -12.14
CA LEU A 85 0.04 7.86 -10.79
C LEU A 85 -1.10 8.09 -9.80
N MET A 86 -1.77 9.26 -9.84
CA MET A 86 -2.93 9.51 -8.99
C MET A 86 -4.08 8.56 -9.29
N LYS A 87 -4.35 8.23 -10.56
CA LYS A 87 -5.35 7.23 -10.96
C LYS A 87 -4.98 5.84 -10.46
N ALA A 88 -3.72 5.42 -10.64
CA ALA A 88 -3.22 4.14 -10.15
C ALA A 88 -3.35 4.02 -8.63
N ILE A 89 -3.04 5.10 -7.89
CA ILE A 89 -3.24 5.14 -6.44
C ILE A 89 -4.73 5.02 -6.11
N ASP A 90 -5.62 5.74 -6.80
CA ASP A 90 -7.06 5.65 -6.55
C ASP A 90 -7.62 4.23 -6.78
N ASP A 91 -7.16 3.55 -7.83
CA ASP A 91 -7.56 2.18 -8.10
C ASP A 91 -7.00 1.21 -7.04
N GLY A 92 -5.73 1.36 -6.66
CA GLY A 92 -5.13 0.59 -5.57
C GLY A 92 -5.84 0.82 -4.21
N LEU A 93 -6.28 2.05 -3.93
CA LEU A 93 -7.03 2.38 -2.71
C LEU A 93 -8.38 1.64 -2.65
N LYS A 94 -9.11 1.51 -3.77
CA LYS A 94 -10.39 0.77 -3.81
C LYS A 94 -10.20 -0.71 -3.47
N HIS A 95 -9.19 -1.34 -4.06
CA HIS A 95 -8.84 -2.73 -3.77
C HIS A 95 -8.38 -2.89 -2.31
N GLY A 96 -7.56 -1.96 -1.82
CA GLY A 96 -7.09 -1.95 -0.44
C GLY A 96 -8.23 -1.85 0.58
N GLU A 97 -9.18 -0.92 0.36
CA GLU A 97 -10.37 -0.75 1.20
C GLU A 97 -11.21 -2.04 1.23
N THR A 98 -11.43 -2.64 0.06
CA THR A 98 -12.17 -3.90 -0.06
C THR A 98 -11.47 -5.05 0.68
N ALA A 99 -10.15 -5.18 0.53
CA ALA A 99 -9.35 -6.18 1.24
C ALA A 99 -9.41 -6.00 2.76
N ALA A 100 -9.23 -4.76 3.23
CA ALA A 100 -9.26 -4.43 4.65
C ALA A 100 -10.62 -4.75 5.30
N ASP A 101 -11.72 -4.48 4.59
CA ASP A 101 -13.08 -4.76 5.04
C ASP A 101 -13.36 -6.27 5.08
N LYS A 102 -12.87 -7.04 4.10
CA LYS A 102 -13.00 -8.51 4.10
C LYS A 102 -12.25 -9.14 5.28
N LEU A 103 -11.02 -8.71 5.54
CA LEU A 103 -10.25 -9.17 6.71
C LEU A 103 -10.89 -8.78 8.04
N ASP A 104 -11.43 -7.55 8.15
CA ASP A 104 -12.15 -7.10 9.33
C ASP A 104 -13.41 -7.95 9.59
N LYS A 105 -14.21 -8.21 8.54
CA LYS A 105 -15.37 -9.11 8.62
C LYS A 105 -14.95 -10.52 9.07
N ALA A 106 -13.91 -11.09 8.47
CA ALA A 106 -13.39 -12.41 8.84
C ALA A 106 -12.94 -12.46 10.31
N SER A 107 -12.30 -11.39 10.82
CA SER A 107 -11.86 -11.30 12.22
C SER A 107 -13.00 -11.30 13.24
N LYS A 108 -14.22 -10.98 12.82
CA LYS A 108 -15.43 -10.92 13.67
C LYS A 108 -16.25 -12.20 13.65
N MET A 109 -15.86 -13.18 12.82
CA MET A 109 -16.53 -14.47 12.73
C MET A 109 -16.19 -15.38 13.91
N ASN A 110 -16.96 -16.44 14.12
CA ASN A 110 -16.71 -17.40 15.19
C ASN A 110 -15.57 -18.38 14.82
N VAL A 111 -14.36 -17.84 14.81
CA VAL A 111 -13.10 -18.56 14.56
C VAL A 111 -12.19 -18.52 15.79
N ASP A 112 -11.08 -19.24 15.75
CA ASP A 112 -10.05 -19.21 16.79
C ASP A 112 -9.61 -17.78 17.15
N ASP A 113 -9.44 -17.50 18.44
CA ASP A 113 -9.17 -16.13 18.92
C ASP A 113 -7.82 -15.59 18.46
N LYS A 114 -6.80 -16.45 18.31
CA LYS A 114 -5.50 -16.03 17.75
C LYS A 114 -5.63 -15.73 16.27
N TYR A 115 -6.48 -16.46 15.56
CA TYR A 115 -6.80 -16.14 14.17
C TYR A 115 -7.57 -14.82 14.03
N LYS A 116 -8.53 -14.54 14.92
CA LYS A 116 -9.20 -13.22 14.96
C LYS A 116 -8.20 -12.08 15.18
N GLU A 117 -7.31 -12.24 16.17
CA GLU A 117 -6.28 -11.27 16.49
C GLU A 117 -5.35 -11.01 15.29
N TYR A 118 -4.91 -12.08 14.63
CA TYR A 118 -4.13 -12.03 13.39
C TYR A 118 -4.84 -11.25 12.28
N LEU A 119 -6.09 -11.60 11.97
CA LEU A 119 -6.87 -10.96 10.91
C LEU A 119 -7.17 -9.49 11.21
N SER A 120 -7.46 -9.17 12.47
CA SER A 120 -7.68 -7.79 12.92
C SER A 120 -6.42 -6.94 12.73
N LEU A 121 -5.24 -7.43 13.13
CA LEU A 121 -3.99 -6.72 12.94
C LEU A 121 -3.64 -6.52 11.45
N LYS A 122 -3.91 -7.53 10.60
CA LYS A 122 -3.74 -7.39 9.14
C LYS A 122 -4.68 -6.35 8.56
N SER A 123 -5.95 -6.33 8.96
CA SER A 123 -6.90 -5.28 8.54
C SER A 123 -6.43 -3.89 8.97
N GLN A 124 -6.00 -3.72 10.23
CA GLN A 124 -5.48 -2.45 10.74
C GLN A 124 -4.21 -2.01 9.98
N SER A 125 -3.31 -2.94 9.68
CA SER A 125 -2.12 -2.68 8.86
C SER A 125 -2.49 -2.16 7.46
N LEU A 126 -3.45 -2.81 6.79
CA LEU A 126 -3.94 -2.36 5.47
C LEU A 126 -4.59 -0.98 5.56
N ARG A 127 -5.40 -0.70 6.59
CA ARG A 127 -5.98 0.64 6.80
C ARG A 127 -4.91 1.73 6.93
N LYS A 128 -3.80 1.42 7.62
CA LYS A 128 -2.66 2.35 7.71
C LYS A 128 -1.94 2.55 6.39
N GLN A 129 -1.83 1.51 5.57
CA GLN A 129 -1.30 1.64 4.21
C GLN A 129 -2.22 2.51 3.33
N ILE A 130 -3.53 2.32 3.41
CA ILE A 130 -4.53 3.14 2.71
C ILE A 130 -4.39 4.62 3.11
N GLU A 131 -4.30 4.91 4.41
CA GLU A 131 -4.03 6.27 4.91
C GLU A 131 -2.72 6.84 4.34
N ALA A 132 -1.66 6.03 4.32
CA ALA A 132 -0.38 6.44 3.75
C ALA A 132 -0.52 6.81 2.27
N PHE A 133 -1.15 5.95 1.47
CA PHE A 133 -1.32 6.18 0.04
C PHE A 133 -2.25 7.35 -0.30
N LYS A 134 -3.21 7.67 0.57
CA LYS A 134 -3.96 8.94 0.50
C LYS A 134 -3.03 10.15 0.66
N GLU A 135 -2.10 10.13 1.62
CA GLU A 135 -1.09 11.20 1.75
C GLU A 135 -0.15 11.27 0.53
N ARG A 136 0.23 10.11 -0.05
CA ARG A 136 1.07 10.06 -1.25
C ARG A 136 0.36 10.64 -2.47
N LYS A 137 -0.94 10.36 -2.64
CA LYS A 137 -1.79 10.95 -3.68
C LYS A 137 -1.82 12.48 -3.56
N GLU A 138 -2.08 12.99 -2.35
CA GLU A 138 -2.10 14.44 -2.12
C GLU A 138 -0.72 15.08 -2.40
N ALA A 139 0.39 14.40 -2.08
CA ALA A 139 1.72 14.87 -2.47
C ALA A 139 1.89 14.95 -4.00
N ALA A 140 1.43 13.94 -4.74
CA ALA A 140 1.47 13.95 -6.20
C ALA A 140 0.62 15.08 -6.78
N LYS A 141 -0.57 15.31 -6.24
CA LYS A 141 -1.45 16.42 -6.61
C LYS A 141 -0.80 17.79 -6.37
N ILE A 142 -0.18 18.00 -5.21
CA ILE A 142 0.54 19.24 -4.90
C ILE A 142 1.64 19.49 -5.93
N MET A 143 2.41 18.46 -6.28
CA MET A 143 3.46 18.57 -7.29
C MET A 143 2.88 18.90 -8.67
N HIS A 144 1.81 18.21 -9.07
CA HIS A 144 1.10 18.43 -10.34
C HIS A 144 0.61 19.87 -10.48
N ASP A 145 -0.14 20.34 -9.49
CA ASP A 145 -0.83 21.65 -9.54
C ASP A 145 0.15 22.83 -9.50
N ASN A 146 1.35 22.62 -8.95
CA ASN A 146 2.34 23.68 -8.73
C ASN A 146 3.59 23.57 -9.61
N TYR A 147 3.67 22.59 -10.51
CA TYR A 147 4.90 22.28 -11.24
C TYR A 147 5.48 23.48 -12.01
N ASP A 148 4.63 24.24 -12.71
CA ASP A 148 5.03 25.44 -13.49
C ASP A 148 4.71 26.76 -12.78
N SER A 149 4.31 26.72 -11.51
CA SER A 149 3.88 27.95 -10.83
C SER A 149 5.03 28.95 -10.79
N THR A 150 4.75 30.20 -11.18
CA THR A 150 5.72 31.31 -11.12
C THR A 150 5.59 32.12 -9.83
N ASP A 151 4.54 31.86 -9.03
CA ASP A 151 4.33 32.47 -7.72
C ASP A 151 5.27 31.82 -6.69
N LYS A 152 6.28 32.58 -6.28
CA LYS A 152 7.30 32.13 -5.30
C LYS A 152 6.71 31.77 -3.94
N THR A 153 5.65 32.47 -3.50
CA THR A 153 5.00 32.21 -2.21
C THR A 153 4.18 30.93 -2.29
N ALA A 154 3.40 30.76 -3.36
CA ALA A 154 2.65 29.53 -3.59
C ALA A 154 3.59 28.31 -3.73
N LEU A 155 4.70 28.45 -4.47
CA LEU A 155 5.72 27.42 -4.60
C LEU A 155 6.37 27.04 -3.26
N ALA A 156 6.69 28.02 -2.40
CA ALA A 156 7.26 27.76 -1.09
C ALA A 156 6.28 26.93 -0.23
N LYS A 157 5.01 27.35 -0.20
CA LYS A 157 3.95 26.62 0.49
C LYS A 157 3.75 25.20 -0.07
N ALA A 158 3.68 25.05 -1.39
CA ALA A 158 3.53 23.74 -2.03
C ALA A 158 4.70 22.79 -1.68
N LYS A 159 5.93 23.30 -1.63
CA LYS A 159 7.10 22.51 -1.21
C LYS A 159 6.98 22.02 0.24
N ASP A 160 6.51 22.87 1.13
CA ASP A 160 6.36 22.49 2.54
C ASP A 160 5.18 21.53 2.76
N ASP A 161 4.05 21.75 2.07
CA ASP A 161 2.92 20.84 2.09
C ASP A 161 3.31 19.46 1.50
N PHE A 162 4.06 19.43 0.38
CA PHE A 162 4.61 18.20 -0.19
C PHE A 162 5.49 17.43 0.81
N LYS A 163 6.44 18.12 1.47
CA LYS A 163 7.31 17.51 2.48
C LYS A 163 6.49 16.92 3.63
N LYS A 164 5.48 17.65 4.10
CA LYS A 164 4.59 17.21 5.18
C LYS A 164 3.84 15.94 4.78
N LYS A 165 3.23 15.92 3.59
CA LYS A 165 2.53 14.74 3.05
C LYS A 165 3.47 13.54 2.90
N ASN A 166 4.67 13.73 2.37
CA ASN A 166 5.66 12.66 2.24
C ASN A 166 6.17 12.13 3.61
N SER A 167 6.30 13.01 4.60
CA SER A 167 6.66 12.61 5.96
C SER A 167 5.55 11.76 6.60
N ASN A 168 4.29 12.17 6.45
CA ASN A 168 3.15 11.42 6.94
C ASN A 168 3.03 10.05 6.27
N PHE A 169 3.20 9.99 4.94
CA PHE A 169 3.26 8.73 4.19
C PHE A 169 4.25 7.75 4.80
N LYS A 170 5.51 8.18 5.02
CA LYS A 170 6.55 7.33 5.62
C LYS A 170 6.21 6.89 7.05
N LYS A 171 5.67 7.79 7.86
CA LYS A 171 5.24 7.50 9.24
C LYS A 171 4.17 6.41 9.25
N LEU A 172 3.11 6.58 8.44
CA LEU A 172 1.98 5.66 8.36
C LEU A 172 2.41 4.29 7.82
N LEU A 173 3.33 4.24 6.85
CA LEU A 173 3.93 2.97 6.41
C LEU A 173 4.73 2.27 7.53
N GLY A 174 5.43 3.05 8.36
CA GLY A 174 6.09 2.53 9.57
C GLY A 174 5.09 1.87 10.52
N GLU A 175 4.02 2.59 10.87
CA GLU A 175 2.94 2.09 11.73
C GLU A 175 2.28 0.82 11.14
N ALA A 176 2.01 0.81 9.83
CA ALA A 176 1.49 -0.36 9.15
C ALA A 176 2.44 -1.56 9.24
N LYS A 177 3.73 -1.34 8.99
CA LYS A 177 4.76 -2.39 9.07
C LYS A 177 4.84 -2.95 10.49
N ASP A 178 4.68 -2.12 11.51
CA ASP A 178 4.70 -2.57 12.91
C ASP A 178 3.49 -3.48 13.22
N LEU A 179 2.30 -3.10 12.73
CA LEU A 179 1.10 -3.93 12.84
C LEU A 179 1.24 -5.25 12.09
N SER A 180 1.76 -5.23 10.85
CA SER A 180 2.00 -6.46 10.10
C SER A 180 3.00 -7.37 10.81
N ARG A 181 4.09 -6.81 11.38
CA ARG A 181 5.07 -7.62 12.13
C ARG A 181 4.43 -8.32 13.32
N LYS A 182 3.57 -7.61 14.09
CA LYS A 182 2.80 -8.21 15.19
C LYS A 182 1.88 -9.33 14.71
N ALA A 183 1.19 -9.14 13.59
CA ALA A 183 0.38 -10.21 12.99
C ALA A 183 1.24 -11.42 12.61
N ASP A 184 2.40 -11.19 11.99
CA ASP A 184 3.30 -12.26 11.59
C ASP A 184 3.91 -12.99 12.80
N ASP A 185 4.16 -12.29 13.92
CA ASP A 185 4.56 -12.90 15.19
C ASP A 185 3.49 -13.86 15.72
N ILE A 186 2.20 -13.47 15.66
CA ILE A 186 1.09 -14.35 16.04
C ILE A 186 1.05 -15.58 15.13
N ALA A 187 1.16 -15.40 13.81
CA ALA A 187 1.13 -16.52 12.87
C ALA A 187 2.32 -17.48 13.07
N ARG A 188 3.52 -16.97 13.37
CA ARG A 188 4.69 -17.80 13.70
C ARG A 188 4.52 -18.57 15.01
N ALA A 189 3.97 -17.92 16.03
CA ALA A 189 3.73 -18.54 17.33
C ALA A 189 2.58 -19.57 17.31
N ASN A 190 1.70 -19.50 16.31
CA ASN A 190 0.52 -20.36 16.17
C ASN A 190 0.52 -21.03 14.80
N PRO A 191 1.21 -22.18 14.65
CA PRO A 191 1.39 -22.82 13.35
C PRO A 191 0.09 -23.20 12.63
N SER A 192 -1.04 -23.35 13.33
CA SER A 192 -2.36 -23.55 12.72
C SER A 192 -2.83 -22.38 11.85
N ILE A 193 -2.30 -21.17 12.08
CA ILE A 193 -2.58 -19.96 11.28
C ILE A 193 -1.73 -19.95 10.00
N GLY A 194 -0.53 -20.55 10.02
CA GLY A 194 0.41 -20.61 8.87
C GLY A 194 0.47 -21.95 8.13
N LYS A 195 -0.03 -23.03 8.75
CA LYS A 195 -0.19 -24.36 8.18
C LYS A 195 -1.68 -24.68 8.19
N THR A 196 -2.35 -24.32 7.12
CA THR A 196 -3.43 -25.16 6.66
C THR A 196 -2.77 -26.18 5.72
N SER A 197 -3.11 -27.47 5.87
CA SER A 197 -2.62 -28.62 5.09
C SER A 197 -3.36 -28.83 3.79
#